data_AF-A0AAU9LZD8-F1
#
_entry.id   AF-A0AAU9LZD8-F1
#
_cell.length_a   1.000
_cell.length_b   1.000
_cell.length_c   1.000
_cell.angle_alpha   90.00
_cell.angle_beta   90.00
_cell.angle_gamma   90.00
#
_symmetry.space_group_name_H-M   'P 1'
#
loop_
_entity.id
_entity.type
_entity.pdbx_description
1 polymer ?
#
loop_
_entity_poly.entity_id
_entity_poly.type
_entity_poly.pdbx_seq_one_letter_code
_entity_poly.pdbx_strand_id
1 'polypeptide(L)'
;MIRQSFHLPDQPQVVYEADDDIEDVLDRPSIASSMFTSWMKCNAINKEARKLTYVDFPTKFVWKRKDLIWKPREVGYAIGRIHSVSPKLGEAYFLRILLNIVKGPKSFEEICTVNGELCSFF
;
A
#
# COMPACT_ATOMS: atom_id res chain seq x y z
N MET A 1 -13.22 5.94 8.79
CA MET A 1 -12.80 4.70 8.11
C MET A 1 -12.04 5.08 6.86
N ILE A 2 -10.92 4.44 6.56
CA ILE A 2 -10.15 4.70 5.34
C ILE A 2 -10.14 3.45 4.46
N ARG A 3 -10.39 3.65 3.16
CA ARG A 3 -10.33 2.57 2.18
C ARG A 3 -8.94 2.54 1.57
N GLN A 4 -8.27 1.41 1.67
CA GLN A 4 -6.90 1.24 1.25
C GLN A 4 -6.83 0.45 -0.05
N SER A 5 -6.31 1.10 -1.09
CA SER A 5 -5.99 0.48 -2.38
C SER A 5 -4.59 -0.14 -2.33
N PHE A 6 -4.36 -1.10 -3.20
CA PHE A 6 -3.06 -1.73 -3.42
C PHE A 6 -2.98 -2.16 -4.88
N HIS A 7 -1.79 -2.52 -5.32
CA HIS A 7 -1.52 -2.98 -6.68
C HIS A 7 -0.37 -3.99 -6.68
N LEU A 8 -0.20 -4.70 -7.79
CA LEU A 8 0.97 -5.56 -8.03
C LEU A 8 2.22 -4.71 -8.38
N PRO A 9 3.44 -5.27 -8.28
CA PRO A 9 4.71 -4.54 -8.43
C PRO A 9 4.80 -3.64 -9.67
N ASP A 10 4.16 -4.03 -10.77
CA ASP A 10 4.21 -3.30 -12.05
C ASP A 10 2.82 -2.90 -12.58
N GLN A 11 1.81 -2.90 -11.72
CA GLN A 11 0.43 -2.54 -12.10
C GLN A 11 -0.16 -1.39 -11.27
N PRO A 12 0.57 -0.27 -11.07
CA PRO A 12 0.03 0.87 -10.36
C PRO A 12 -1.23 1.41 -11.06
N GLN A 13 -2.21 1.83 -10.25
CA GLN A 13 -3.42 2.45 -10.80
C GLN A 13 -3.09 3.83 -11.36
N VAL A 14 -3.40 4.04 -12.64
CA VAL A 14 -3.27 5.33 -13.33
C VAL A 14 -4.66 5.92 -13.52
N VAL A 15 -4.85 7.17 -13.12
CA VAL A 15 -6.07 7.94 -13.39
C VAL A 15 -5.71 9.05 -14.37
N TYR A 16 -6.38 9.06 -15.52
CA TYR A 16 -6.21 10.03 -16.60
C TYR A 16 -7.59 10.49 -17.10
N GLU A 17 -7.65 11.74 -17.55
CA GLU A 17 -8.80 12.31 -18.25
C GLU A 17 -8.59 12.23 -19.78
N ALA A 18 -9.65 12.44 -20.57
CA ALA A 18 -9.58 12.33 -22.04
C ALA A 18 -8.60 13.32 -22.69
N ASP A 19 -8.32 14.42 -21.99
CA ASP A 19 -7.52 15.55 -22.50
C ASP A 19 -6.08 15.54 -21.94
N ASP A 20 -5.75 14.56 -21.10
CA ASP A 20 -4.44 14.45 -20.48
C ASP A 20 -3.36 14.02 -21.50
N ASP A 21 -2.20 14.67 -21.46
CA ASP A 21 -1.03 14.23 -22.22
C ASP A 21 -0.47 12.92 -21.63
N ILE A 22 -0.12 11.98 -22.51
CA ILE A 22 0.39 10.66 -22.13
C ILE A 22 1.69 10.75 -21.33
N GLU A 23 2.60 11.67 -21.66
CA GLU A 23 3.87 11.83 -20.95
C GLU A 23 3.62 12.36 -19.53
N ASP A 24 2.71 13.33 -19.38
CA ASP A 24 2.29 13.87 -18.08
C ASP A 24 1.51 12.86 -17.22
N VAL A 25 0.85 11.88 -17.84
CA VAL A 25 0.18 10.77 -17.15
C VAL A 25 1.19 9.78 -16.60
N LEU A 26 2.25 9.47 -17.35
CA LEU A 26 3.27 8.49 -16.97
C LEU A 26 4.21 9.00 -15.88
N ASP A 27 4.53 10.30 -15.87
CA ASP A 27 5.40 10.92 -14.86
C ASP A 27 4.65 11.35 -13.59
N ARG A 28 3.34 11.10 -13.52
CA ARG A 28 2.48 11.59 -12.45
C ARG A 28 2.86 10.92 -11.10
N PRO A 29 3.12 11.71 -10.03
CA PRO A 29 3.50 11.18 -8.72
C PRO A 29 2.50 10.19 -8.10
N SER A 30 1.24 10.14 -8.57
CA SER A 30 0.24 9.19 -8.12
C SER A 30 0.63 7.73 -8.35
N ILE A 31 1.46 7.46 -9.36
CA ILE A 31 1.92 6.13 -9.75
C ILE A 31 2.98 5.61 -8.74
N ALA A 32 4.01 6.42 -8.47
CA ALA A 32 5.12 6.05 -7.58
C ALA A 32 4.89 6.36 -6.08
N SER A 33 3.92 7.23 -5.76
CA SER A 33 3.62 7.70 -4.41
C SER A 33 2.16 7.48 -4.04
N SER A 34 1.63 6.32 -4.43
CA SER A 34 0.36 5.82 -3.94
C SER A 34 0.42 5.62 -2.42
N MET A 35 -0.74 5.60 -1.79
CA MET A 35 -0.85 5.33 -0.34
C MET A 35 -0.22 3.98 0.05
N PHE A 36 -0.17 3.03 -0.88
CA PHE A 36 0.42 1.71 -0.72
C PHE A 36 1.95 1.72 -0.77
N THR A 37 2.56 2.39 -1.76
CA THR A 37 4.02 2.50 -1.83
C THR A 37 4.58 3.39 -0.73
N SER A 38 3.88 4.47 -0.37
CA SER A 38 4.25 5.33 0.75
C SER A 38 4.18 4.63 2.11
N TRP A 39 3.38 3.57 2.25
CA TRP A 39 3.40 2.74 3.46
C TRP A 39 4.74 2.00 3.60
N MET A 40 5.23 1.36 2.54
CA MET A 40 6.53 0.69 2.53
C MET A 40 7.69 1.69 2.77
N LYS A 41 7.64 2.87 2.14
CA LYS A 41 8.59 3.97 2.40
C LYS A 41 8.57 4.39 3.87
N CYS A 42 7.39 4.48 4.49
CA CYS A 42 7.27 4.82 5.91
C CYS A 42 7.87 3.71 6.80
N ASN A 43 7.63 2.44 6.47
CA ASN A 43 8.20 1.31 7.19
C ASN A 43 9.74 1.29 7.13
N ALA A 44 10.34 1.75 6.03
CA ALA A 44 11.79 1.85 5.90
C ALA A 44 12.41 2.79 6.94
N ILE A 45 11.72 3.87 7.31
CA ILE A 45 12.27 4.93 8.19
C ILE A 45 11.72 4.90 9.62
N ASN A 46 10.53 4.36 9.85
CA ASN A 46 9.83 4.45 11.14
C ASN A 46 9.68 3.07 11.82
N LYS A 47 10.28 2.90 13.00
CA LYS A 47 10.23 1.64 13.77
C LYS A 47 8.83 1.28 14.26
N GLU A 48 7.99 2.26 14.59
CA GLU A 48 6.61 2.02 15.01
C GLU A 48 5.72 1.60 13.84
N ALA A 49 5.98 2.15 12.65
CA ALA A 49 5.32 1.73 11.41
C ALA A 49 5.53 0.23 11.15
N ARG A 50 6.72 -0.30 11.48
CA ARG A 50 7.06 -1.72 11.27
C ARG A 50 6.25 -2.71 12.13
N LYS A 51 5.55 -2.24 13.16
CA LYS A 51 4.73 -3.09 14.04
C LYS A 51 3.33 -3.35 13.50
N LEU A 52 2.97 -2.72 12.39
CA LEU A 52 1.61 -2.68 11.86
C LEU A 52 1.54 -3.37 10.49
N THR A 53 0.43 -4.06 10.26
CA THR A 53 0.03 -4.53 8.93
C THR A 53 -0.48 -3.35 8.11
N TYR A 54 -0.74 -3.56 6.82
CA TYR A 54 -1.33 -2.49 6.01
C TYR A 54 -2.72 -2.11 6.51
N VAL A 55 -3.56 -3.09 6.87
CA VAL A 55 -4.93 -2.86 7.37
C VAL A 55 -4.95 -2.14 8.73
N ASP A 56 -3.95 -2.40 9.59
CA ASP A 56 -3.82 -1.75 10.89
C ASP A 56 -3.17 -0.36 10.80
N PHE A 57 -2.48 -0.05 9.70
CA PHE A 57 -1.69 1.18 9.58
C PHE A 57 -2.47 2.47 9.93
N PRO A 58 -3.72 2.67 9.46
CA PRO A 58 -4.50 3.87 9.74
C PRO A 58 -4.85 4.09 11.21
N THR A 59 -4.74 3.03 12.03
CA THR A 59 -4.99 3.11 13.47
C THR A 59 -3.96 4.01 14.18
N LYS A 60 -2.74 4.06 13.66
CA LYS A 60 -1.60 4.82 14.23
C LYS A 60 -1.03 5.86 13.29
N PHE A 61 -1.36 5.82 12.00
CA PHE A 61 -0.88 6.76 11.00
C PHE A 61 -2.04 7.44 10.27
N VAL A 62 -1.79 8.65 9.79
CA VAL A 62 -2.73 9.44 8.98
C VAL A 62 -2.11 9.77 7.62
N TRP A 63 -2.88 9.57 6.56
CA TRP A 63 -2.47 9.91 5.20
C TRP A 63 -2.54 11.42 4.98
N LYS A 64 -1.43 12.02 4.57
CA LYS A 64 -1.34 13.44 4.19
C LYS A 64 -1.31 13.53 2.67
N ARG A 65 -2.50 13.68 2.06
CA ARG A 65 -2.69 13.64 0.60
C ARG A 65 -1.84 14.66 -0.18
N LYS A 66 -1.63 15.87 0.37
CA LYS A 66 -0.82 16.92 -0.29
C LYS A 66 0.65 16.51 -0.42
N ASP A 67 1.16 15.85 0.62
CA ASP A 67 2.57 15.48 0.74
C ASP A 67 2.81 14.04 0.25
N LEU A 68 1.75 13.27 -0.02
CA LEU A 68 1.77 11.85 -0.36
C LEU A 68 2.53 10.97 0.65
N ILE A 69 2.43 11.30 1.94
CA ILE A 69 3.10 10.58 3.04
C ILE A 69 2.14 10.16 4.15
N TRP A 70 2.59 9.16 4.88
CA TRP A 70 2.02 8.79 6.17
C TRP A 70 2.74 9.53 7.30
N LYS A 71 1.98 10.15 8.20
CA LYS A 71 2.51 10.73 9.45
C LYS A 71 1.91 10.01 10.66
N PRO A 72 2.64 9.93 11.78
CA PRO A 72 2.07 9.47 13.04
C PRO A 72 0.77 10.23 13.35
N ARG A 73 -0.22 9.50 13.85
CA ARG A 73 -1.49 10.06 14.29
C ARG A 73 -1.34 10.55 15.73
N GLU A 74 -1.64 11.82 15.94
CA GLU A 74 -1.62 12.44 17.27
C GLU A 74 -2.96 12.25 18.01
N VAL A 75 -4.09 12.33 17.29
CA VAL A 75 -5.44 12.29 17.87
C VAL A 75 -6.39 11.39 17.08
N GLY A 76 -7.29 10.73 17.81
CA GLY A 76 -8.38 9.91 17.28
C GLY A 76 -7.95 8.51 16.84
N TYR A 77 -8.83 7.83 16.11
CA TYR A 77 -8.59 6.48 15.59
C TYR A 77 -9.25 6.32 14.22
N ALA A 78 -8.69 5.43 13.39
CA ALA A 78 -9.29 5.05 12.13
C ALA A 78 -9.11 3.56 11.88
N ILE A 79 -10.14 2.94 11.28
CA ILE A 79 -10.11 1.56 10.81
C ILE A 79 -9.75 1.57 9.32
N GLY A 80 -8.70 0.83 8.96
CA GLY A 80 -8.36 0.51 7.58
C GLY A 80 -9.24 -0.59 7.03
N ARG A 81 -9.62 -0.49 5.76
CA ARG A 81 -10.29 -1.56 5.01
C ARG A 81 -9.68 -1.70 3.63
N ILE A 82 -9.19 -2.89 3.33
CA ILE A 82 -8.69 -3.24 1.99
C ILE A 82 -9.89 -3.63 1.12
N HIS A 83 -9.86 -3.26 -0.16
CA HIS A 83 -10.89 -3.69 -1.11
C HIS A 83 -10.98 -5.22 -1.21
N SER A 84 -12.21 -5.73 -1.38
CA SER A 84 -12.40 -7.15 -1.70
C SER A 84 -11.82 -7.44 -3.08
N VAL A 85 -11.11 -8.56 -3.19
CA VAL A 85 -10.58 -9.08 -4.45
C VAL A 85 -11.10 -10.50 -4.62
N SER A 86 -11.56 -10.82 -5.83
CA SER A 86 -12.05 -12.15 -6.15
C SER A 86 -10.89 -13.16 -6.12
N PRO A 87 -11.07 -14.38 -5.57
CA PRO A 87 -10.08 -15.45 -5.67
C PRO A 87 -9.64 -15.77 -7.10
N LYS A 88 -10.49 -15.47 -8.11
CA LYS A 88 -10.17 -15.66 -9.53
C LYS A 88 -9.06 -14.74 -10.06
N LEU A 89 -8.72 -13.68 -9.32
CA LEU A 89 -7.67 -12.72 -9.71
C LEU A 89 -6.27 -13.11 -9.20
N GLY A 90 -6.07 -14.37 -8.78
CA GLY A 90 -4.76 -14.96 -8.53
C GLY A 90 -3.89 -14.14 -7.59
N GLU A 91 -2.75 -13.68 -8.09
CA GLU A 91 -1.75 -12.85 -7.39
C GLU A 91 -2.37 -11.70 -6.57
N ALA A 92 -3.32 -10.95 -7.13
CA ALA A 92 -3.94 -9.84 -6.42
C ALA A 92 -4.74 -10.30 -5.19
N TYR A 93 -5.35 -11.49 -5.25
CA TYR A 93 -6.05 -12.09 -4.12
C TYR A 93 -5.08 -12.53 -3.02
N PHE A 94 -3.96 -13.16 -3.40
CA PHE A 94 -2.92 -13.55 -2.45
C PHE A 94 -2.25 -12.34 -1.81
N LEU A 95 -1.95 -11.30 -2.58
CA LEU A 95 -1.41 -10.04 -2.07
C LEU A 95 -2.35 -9.45 -1.03
N ARG A 96 -3.66 -9.37 -1.33
CA ARG A 96 -4.68 -8.90 -0.38
C ARG A 96 -4.60 -9.64 0.96
N ILE A 97 -4.41 -10.96 0.93
CA ILE A 97 -4.28 -11.77 2.15
C ILE A 97 -3.02 -11.37 2.92
N LEU A 98 -1.88 -11.30 2.24
CA LEU A 98 -0.60 -10.93 2.85
C LEU A 98 -0.64 -9.55 3.51
N LEU A 99 -1.34 -8.58 2.92
CA LEU A 99 -1.52 -7.24 3.51
C LEU A 99 -2.26 -7.22 4.86
N ASN A 100 -2.94 -8.31 5.22
CA ASN A 100 -3.57 -8.49 6.54
C ASN A 100 -2.65 -9.17 7.56
N ILE A 101 -1.49 -9.69 7.14
CA ILE A 101 -0.66 -10.58 7.96
C ILE A 101 0.74 -10.00 8.13
N VAL A 102 1.35 -9.53 7.05
CA VAL A 102 2.74 -9.06 7.03
C VAL A 102 2.84 -7.67 7.63
N LYS A 103 3.73 -7.55 8.62
CA LYS A 103 3.95 -6.30 9.38
C LYS A 103 5.22 -5.62 8.90
N GLY A 104 5.12 -4.32 8.64
CA GLY A 104 6.29 -3.50 8.38
C GLY A 104 7.15 -3.80 7.15
N PRO A 105 6.65 -4.39 6.05
CA PRO A 105 7.48 -4.67 4.89
C PRO A 105 7.98 -3.37 4.26
N LYS A 106 9.22 -3.39 3.76
CA LYS A 106 9.89 -2.24 3.13
C LYS A 106 9.89 -2.31 1.60
N SER A 107 9.47 -3.44 1.03
CA SER A 107 9.40 -3.68 -0.42
C SER A 107 8.30 -4.70 -0.73
N PHE A 108 7.97 -4.87 -2.01
CA PHE A 108 7.09 -5.93 -2.47
C PHE A 108 7.61 -7.32 -2.13
N GLU A 109 8.90 -7.56 -2.31
CA GLU A 109 9.55 -8.82 -1.94
C GLU A 109 9.37 -9.15 -0.45
N GLU A 110 9.50 -8.14 0.41
CA GLU A 110 9.23 -8.32 1.85
C GLU A 110 7.75 -8.55 2.16
N ILE A 111 6.81 -8.03 1.35
CA ILE A 111 5.38 -8.38 1.48
C ILE A 111 5.17 -9.87 1.14
N CYS A 112 5.88 -10.37 0.14
CA CYS A 112 5.78 -11.75 -0.32
C CYS A 112 6.60 -12.73 0.53
N THR A 113 7.37 -12.27 1.51
CA THR A 113 8.21 -13.13 2.35
C THR A 113 7.56 -13.36 3.72
N VAL A 114 7.14 -14.60 4.00
CA VAL A 114 6.54 -14.97 5.28
C VAL A 114 7.41 -16.04 5.94
N ASN A 115 7.84 -15.80 7.18
CA ASN A 115 8.75 -16.69 7.92
C ASN A 115 10.08 -17.00 7.20
N GLY A 116 10.55 -16.10 6.33
CA GLY A 116 11.78 -16.28 5.56
C GLY A 116 11.61 -17.06 4.26
N GLU A 117 10.39 -17.49 3.93
CA GLU A 117 10.06 -18.14 2.66
C GLU A 117 9.32 -17.17 1.75
N LEU A 118 9.78 -17.05 0.50
CA LEU A 118 9.10 -16.30 -0.53
C LEU A 118 7.85 -17.08 -0.97
N CYS A 119 6.68 -16.46 -0.84
CA CYS A 119 5.44 -16.99 -1.40
C CYS A 119 5.51 -16.95 -2.93
N SER A 120 5.80 -18.09 -3.54
CA SER A 120 5.95 -18.28 -4.99
C SER A 120 4.64 -18.21 -5.79
N PHE A 121 3.62 -17.55 -5.26
CA PHE A 121 2.34 -17.31 -5.94
C PHE A 121 2.35 -16.01 -6.76
N PHE A 122 3.54 -15.39 -6.90
CA PHE A 122 3.88 -14.22 -7.70
C PHE A 122 5.06 -14.57 -8.62
#